data_AF-A0A6P1NW61-F1
#
_entry.id   AF-A0A6P1NW61-F1
#
_cell.length_a   1.000
_cell.length_b   1.000
_cell.length_c   1.000
_cell.angle_alpha   90.00
_cell.angle_beta   90.00
_cell.angle_gamma   90.00
#
_symmetry.space_group_name_H-M   'P 1'
#
loop_
_entity.id
_entity.type
_entity.pdbx_description
1 polymer ?
#
loop_
_entity_poly.entity_id
_entity_poly.type
_entity_poly.pdbx_seq_one_letter_code
_entity_poly.pdbx_strand_id
1 'polypeptide(L)'
;MDTLTSTSGHLLLSIGLQDLHQESVGWLQDIAFWKTEISFFQKLLEQVNIRVHDLEDKKRIDHFQSLLLYFKGELLDQYRHDLRDHERYLMHLIQNRAQIEEEHYREVHQGFQNQIRAFEADFKQFRLSLYHLAEKYM
;
A
#
# COMPACT_ATOMS: atom_id res chain seq x y z
N MET A 1 -47.46 -25.67 6.03
CA MET A 1 -46.49 -26.36 6.90
C MET A 1 -45.30 -26.69 6.01
N ASP A 2 -44.40 -25.73 5.80
CA ASP A 2 -43.19 -25.44 6.60
C ASP A 2 -42.01 -26.00 5.80
N THR A 3 -40.91 -25.32 5.49
CA THR A 3 -40.36 -24.03 5.91
C THR A 3 -39.25 -23.63 4.93
N LEU A 4 -39.04 -22.32 4.82
CA LEU A 4 -37.93 -21.65 4.16
C LEU A 4 -36.55 -22.12 4.68
N THR A 5 -35.60 -22.32 3.76
CA THR A 5 -34.17 -22.05 3.98
C THR A 5 -33.64 -21.49 2.65
N SER A 6 -33.80 -20.19 2.35
CA SER A 6 -32.98 -19.08 2.84
C SER A 6 -31.48 -19.40 2.95
N THR A 7 -30.88 -19.94 1.89
CA THR A 7 -29.41 -20.03 1.76
C THR A 7 -28.87 -19.25 0.56
N SER A 8 -29.73 -18.62 -0.24
CA SER A 8 -29.31 -17.89 -1.44
C SER A 8 -29.02 -16.40 -1.21
N GLY A 9 -29.37 -15.83 -0.06
CA GLY A 9 -29.23 -14.39 0.22
C GLY A 9 -27.82 -13.93 0.60
N HIS A 10 -27.02 -14.79 1.25
CA HIS A 10 -25.67 -14.42 1.72
C HIS A 10 -24.57 -14.64 0.66
N LEU A 11 -24.84 -15.46 -0.36
CA LEU A 11 -23.89 -15.79 -1.43
C LEU A 11 -23.84 -14.75 -2.56
N LEU A 12 -24.76 -13.78 -2.58
CA LEU A 12 -24.93 -12.85 -3.71
C LEU A 12 -24.13 -11.53 -3.58
N LEU A 13 -23.31 -11.36 -2.53
CA LEU A 13 -22.58 -10.10 -2.29
C LEU A 13 -21.11 -10.27 -1.85
N SER A 14 -20.54 -11.48 -1.86
CA SER A 14 -19.11 -11.65 -1.60
C SER A 14 -18.32 -11.41 -2.90
N ILE A 15 -17.36 -10.47 -2.83
CA ILE A 15 -16.35 -10.25 -3.87
C ILE A 15 -15.68 -11.60 -4.18
N GLY A 16 -15.54 -11.96 -5.46
CA GLY A 16 -14.97 -13.24 -5.85
C GLY A 16 -13.47 -13.30 -5.51
N LEU A 17 -12.93 -14.51 -5.30
CA LEU A 17 -11.47 -14.67 -5.11
C LEU A 17 -10.65 -14.10 -6.28
N GLN A 18 -11.21 -14.12 -7.49
CA GLN A 18 -10.61 -13.50 -8.66
C GLN A 18 -10.52 -11.97 -8.54
N ASP A 19 -11.53 -11.32 -7.98
CA ASP A 19 -11.53 -9.87 -7.78
C ASP A 19 -10.51 -9.47 -6.71
N LEU A 20 -10.42 -10.26 -5.62
CA LEU A 20 -9.40 -10.06 -4.58
C LEU A 20 -7.99 -10.25 -5.14
N HIS A 21 -7.78 -11.24 -6.02
CA HIS A 21 -6.53 -11.40 -6.76
C HIS A 21 -6.19 -10.15 -7.58
N GLN A 22 -7.16 -9.62 -8.34
CA GLN A 22 -6.93 -8.39 -9.12
C GLN A 22 -6.60 -7.20 -8.22
N GLU A 23 -7.23 -7.09 -7.05
CA GLU A 23 -6.96 -6.03 -6.07
C GLU A 23 -5.52 -6.13 -5.53
N SER A 24 -5.07 -7.33 -5.11
CA SER A 24 -3.68 -7.56 -4.69
C SER A 24 -2.66 -7.24 -5.78
N VAL A 25 -2.95 -7.62 -7.03
CA VAL A 25 -2.09 -7.31 -8.18
C VAL A 25 -2.01 -5.80 -8.41
N GLY A 26 -3.13 -5.09 -8.26
CA GLY A 26 -3.17 -3.63 -8.29
C GLY A 26 -2.26 -3.01 -7.22
N TRP A 27 -2.36 -3.47 -5.98
CA TRP A 27 -1.51 -2.98 -4.89
C TRP A 27 -0.02 -3.24 -5.14
N LEU A 28 0.35 -4.37 -5.74
CA LEU A 28 1.74 -4.64 -6.11
C LEU A 28 2.26 -3.64 -7.17
N GLN A 29 1.40 -3.22 -8.10
CA GLN A 29 1.73 -2.19 -9.08
C GLN A 29 1.85 -0.80 -8.42
N ASP A 30 0.92 -0.45 -7.53
CA ASP A 30 0.96 0.80 -6.76
C ASP A 30 2.25 0.90 -5.93
N ILE A 31 2.64 -0.19 -5.24
CA ILE A 31 3.90 -0.25 -4.50
C ILE A 31 5.11 -0.02 -5.41
N ALA A 32 5.13 -0.62 -6.60
CA ALA A 32 6.20 -0.40 -7.57
C ALA A 32 6.25 1.07 -8.06
N PHE A 33 5.08 1.66 -8.28
CA PHE A 33 4.94 3.07 -8.64
C PHE A 33 5.44 3.99 -7.52
N TRP A 34 5.01 3.77 -6.28
CA TRP A 34 5.47 4.56 -5.12
C TRP A 34 6.99 4.47 -4.91
N LYS A 35 7.62 3.31 -5.10
CA LYS A 35 9.09 3.19 -5.06
C LYS A 35 9.77 4.04 -6.13
N THR A 36 9.15 4.19 -7.29
CA THR A 36 9.64 5.06 -8.37
C THR A 36 9.47 6.52 -7.99
N GLU A 37 8.29 6.92 -7.48
CA GLU A 37 8.03 8.27 -6.96
C GLU A 37 9.02 8.65 -5.84
N ILE A 38 9.27 7.76 -4.88
CA ILE A 38 10.25 8.00 -3.80
C ILE A 38 11.64 8.29 -4.37
N SER A 39 12.06 7.56 -5.41
CA SER A 39 13.36 7.80 -6.05
C SER A 39 13.41 9.15 -6.79
N PHE A 40 12.28 9.62 -7.31
CA PHE A 40 12.14 10.98 -7.83
C PHE A 40 12.23 12.02 -6.71
N PHE A 41 11.51 11.83 -5.60
CA PHE A 41 11.54 12.76 -4.47
C PHE A 41 12.91 12.86 -3.80
N GLN A 42 13.68 11.78 -3.76
CA GLN A 42 15.08 11.81 -3.32
C GLN A 42 15.89 12.83 -4.14
N LYS A 43 15.80 12.77 -5.47
CA LYS A 43 16.50 13.71 -6.36
C LYS A 43 15.99 15.14 -6.24
N LEU A 44 14.68 15.32 -6.10
CA LEU A 44 14.08 16.64 -5.89
C LEU A 44 14.59 17.27 -4.59
N LEU A 45 14.63 16.49 -3.51
CA LEU A 45 15.07 16.95 -2.21
C LEU A 45 16.58 17.28 -2.20
N GLU A 46 17.40 16.51 -2.90
CA GLU A 46 18.81 16.82 -3.12
C GLU A 46 19.00 18.19 -3.81
N GLN A 47 18.18 18.50 -4.83
CA GLN A 47 18.22 19.80 -5.51
C GLN A 47 17.80 20.96 -4.61
N VAL A 48 16.73 20.76 -3.84
CA VAL A 48 16.23 21.76 -2.88
C VAL A 48 17.27 22.03 -1.79
N ASN A 49 17.90 20.99 -1.24
CA ASN A 49 18.87 21.09 -0.15
C ASN A 49 20.06 22.02 -0.46
N ILE A 50 20.49 22.09 -1.73
CA ILE A 50 21.57 23.00 -2.15
C ILE A 50 21.21 24.47 -1.93
N ARG A 51 19.92 24.80 -1.97
CA ARG A 51 19.38 26.18 -1.89
C ARG A 51 18.88 26.54 -0.49
N VAL A 52 18.78 25.58 0.43
CA VAL A 52 18.30 25.83 1.79
C VAL A 52 19.42 26.31 2.70
N HIS A 53 19.18 27.42 3.39
CA HIS A 53 20.15 28.05 4.28
C HIS A 53 19.65 28.21 5.72
N ASP A 54 18.35 28.33 5.93
CA ASP A 54 17.77 28.43 7.27
C ASP A 54 17.73 27.07 7.98
N LEU A 55 17.86 27.12 9.30
CA LEU A 55 17.98 25.94 10.15
C LEU A 55 16.68 25.12 10.20
N GLU A 56 15.53 25.77 10.06
CA GLU A 56 14.22 25.11 10.16
C GLU A 56 13.97 24.22 8.94
N ASP A 57 14.14 24.74 7.74
CA ASP A 57 13.94 23.95 6.53
C ASP A 57 15.02 22.89 6.33
N LYS A 58 16.25 23.08 6.86
CA LYS A 58 17.23 21.99 6.94
C LYS A 58 16.74 20.81 7.76
N LYS A 59 16.15 21.06 8.94
CA LYS A 59 15.55 19.98 9.75
C LYS A 59 14.40 19.29 9.02
N ARG A 60 13.60 20.05 8.26
CA ARG A 60 12.51 19.48 7.44
C ARG A 60 13.06 18.61 6.32
N ILE A 61 14.16 19.00 5.67
CA ILE A 61 14.87 18.16 4.70
C ILE A 61 15.33 16.85 5.34
N ASP A 62 16.01 16.91 6.49
CA ASP A 62 16.50 15.71 7.18
C ASP A 62 15.34 14.76 7.54
N HIS A 63 14.21 15.33 7.97
CA HIS A 63 12.99 14.57 8.23
C HIS A 63 12.45 13.88 6.96
N PHE A 64 12.34 14.62 5.84
CA PHE A 64 11.91 14.04 4.57
C PHE A 64 12.86 12.94 4.07
N GLN A 65 14.19 13.14 4.20
CA GLN A 65 15.18 12.12 3.84
C GLN A 65 14.99 10.84 4.66
N SER A 66 14.77 10.97 5.96
CA SER A 66 14.52 9.85 6.86
C SER A 66 13.26 9.07 6.46
N LEU A 67 12.17 9.78 6.14
CA LEU A 67 10.93 9.16 5.66
C LEU A 67 11.12 8.44 4.32
N LEU A 68 11.84 9.05 3.38
CA LEU A 68 12.12 8.43 2.07
C LEU A 68 12.93 7.13 2.21
N LEU A 69 13.91 7.09 3.13
CA LEU A 69 14.66 5.87 3.44
C LEU A 69 13.72 4.78 4.01
N TYR A 70 12.93 5.15 5.03
CA TYR A 70 12.00 4.24 5.69
C TYR A 70 10.99 3.64 4.70
N PHE A 71 10.34 4.48 3.89
CA PHE A 71 9.37 4.00 2.90
C PHE A 71 10.01 3.05 1.88
N LYS A 72 11.18 3.41 1.34
CA LYS A 72 11.80 2.65 0.24
C LYS A 72 12.38 1.32 0.68
N GLY A 73 13.10 1.31 1.81
CA GLY A 73 13.96 0.20 2.23
C GLY A 73 13.35 -0.74 3.25
N GLU A 74 12.29 -0.31 3.94
CA GLU A 74 11.65 -1.13 4.97
C GLU A 74 10.17 -1.36 4.62
N LEU A 75 9.36 -0.30 4.65
CA LEU A 75 7.91 -0.44 4.60
C LEU A 75 7.40 -1.05 3.29
N LEU A 76 7.76 -0.46 2.14
CA LEU A 76 7.26 -0.92 0.85
C LEU A 76 7.86 -2.26 0.41
N ASP A 77 9.08 -2.58 0.85
CA ASP A 77 9.67 -3.89 0.60
C ASP A 77 8.98 -4.98 1.41
N GLN A 78 8.64 -4.70 2.67
CA GLN A 78 7.85 -5.59 3.53
C GLN A 78 6.45 -5.82 2.94
N TYR A 79 5.71 -4.76 2.61
CA TYR A 79 4.38 -4.89 2.02
C TYR A 79 4.38 -5.70 0.72
N ARG A 80 5.38 -5.48 -0.14
CA ARG A 80 5.51 -6.27 -1.37
C ARG A 80 5.80 -7.74 -1.08
N HIS A 81 6.62 -8.04 -0.08
CA HIS A 81 6.90 -9.41 0.33
C HIS A 81 5.63 -10.10 0.85
N ASP A 82 4.95 -9.48 1.80
CA ASP A 82 3.76 -10.03 2.45
C ASP A 82 2.61 -10.22 1.46
N LEU A 83 2.41 -9.29 0.54
CA LEU A 83 1.41 -9.44 -0.52
C LEU A 83 1.73 -10.57 -1.49
N ARG A 84 3.01 -10.81 -1.82
CA ARG A 84 3.38 -11.96 -2.65
C ARG A 84 3.12 -13.27 -1.94
N ASP A 85 3.34 -13.30 -0.63
CA ASP A 85 3.08 -14.47 0.20
C ASP A 85 1.58 -14.75 0.30
N HIS A 86 0.79 -13.70 0.44
CA HIS A 86 -0.67 -13.72 0.37
C HIS A 86 -1.18 -14.28 -0.97
N GLU A 87 -0.63 -13.84 -2.09
CA GLU A 87 -0.99 -14.34 -3.42
C GLU A 87 -0.59 -15.80 -3.64
N ARG A 88 0.56 -16.23 -3.10
CA ARG A 88 0.93 -17.66 -3.10
C ARG A 88 -0.06 -18.49 -2.30
N TYR A 89 -0.51 -17.98 -1.15
CA TYR A 89 -1.53 -18.64 -0.35
C TYR A 89 -2.87 -18.72 -1.09
N LEU A 90 -3.28 -17.68 -1.82
CA LEU A 90 -4.46 -17.74 -2.70
C LEU A 90 -4.37 -18.87 -3.72
N MET A 91 -3.22 -19.02 -4.38
CA MET A 91 -3.01 -20.09 -5.36
C MET A 91 -3.21 -21.48 -4.73
N HIS A 92 -2.68 -21.70 -3.53
CA HIS A 92 -2.86 -22.95 -2.79
C HIS A 92 -4.33 -23.20 -2.45
N LEU A 93 -5.05 -22.15 -2.02
CA LEU A 93 -6.46 -22.24 -1.68
C LEU A 93 -7.32 -22.64 -2.89
N ILE A 94 -7.08 -22.01 -4.04
CA ILE A 94 -7.78 -22.33 -5.30
C ILE A 94 -7.53 -23.79 -5.71
N GLN A 95 -6.31 -24.29 -5.54
CA GLN A 95 -5.95 -25.67 -5.88
C GLN A 95 -6.60 -26.70 -4.94
N ASN A 96 -6.66 -26.41 -3.64
CA ASN A 96 -7.11 -27.35 -2.61
C ASN A 96 -8.62 -27.29 -2.30
N ARG A 97 -9.34 -26.25 -2.77
CA ARG A 97 -10.79 -26.05 -2.57
C ARG A 97 -11.24 -26.11 -1.10
N ALA A 98 -10.42 -25.60 -0.19
CA ALA A 98 -10.71 -25.60 1.25
C ALA A 98 -11.54 -24.36 1.65
N GLN A 99 -12.79 -24.57 2.07
CA GLN A 99 -13.71 -23.47 2.40
C GLN A 99 -13.33 -22.71 3.70
N ILE A 100 -12.77 -23.39 4.70
CA ILE A 100 -12.32 -22.77 5.96
C ILE A 100 -11.12 -21.83 5.72
N GLU A 101 -10.28 -22.16 4.75
CA GLU A 101 -9.09 -21.37 4.41
C GLU A 101 -9.49 -20.04 3.73
N GLU A 102 -10.69 -19.95 3.14
CA GLU A 102 -11.16 -18.78 2.41
C GLU A 102 -11.56 -17.62 3.32
N GLU A 103 -12.20 -17.92 4.46
CA GLU A 103 -12.56 -16.89 5.43
C GLU A 103 -11.29 -16.22 6.00
N HIS A 104 -10.31 -17.02 6.40
CA HIS A 104 -9.02 -16.51 6.85
C HIS A 104 -8.29 -15.69 5.76
N TYR A 105 -8.30 -16.15 4.51
CA TYR A 105 -7.75 -15.40 3.38
C TYR A 105 -8.37 -14.00 3.28
N ARG A 106 -9.70 -13.90 3.40
CA ARG A 106 -10.45 -12.64 3.27
C ARG A 106 -10.13 -11.68 4.42
N GLU A 107 -10.00 -12.17 5.64
CA GLU A 107 -9.59 -11.36 6.80
C GLU A 107 -8.20 -10.74 6.60
N VAL A 108 -7.23 -11.56 6.18
CA VAL A 108 -5.86 -11.09 5.90
C VAL A 108 -5.86 -10.09 4.75
N HIS A 109 -6.63 -10.35 3.69
CA HIS A 109 -6.76 -9.45 2.55
C HIS A 109 -7.35 -8.09 2.95
N GLN A 110 -8.37 -8.07 3.82
CA GLN A 110 -8.91 -6.82 4.39
C GLN A 110 -7.86 -6.07 5.22
N GLY A 111 -7.00 -6.80 5.93
CA GLY A 111 -5.85 -6.24 6.63
C GLY A 111 -4.92 -5.48 5.69
N PHE A 112 -4.54 -6.08 4.56
CA PHE A 112 -3.73 -5.42 3.53
C PHE A 112 -4.44 -4.20 2.94
N GLN A 113 -5.73 -4.30 2.62
CA GLN A 113 -6.51 -3.17 2.11
C GLN A 113 -6.42 -1.95 3.05
N ASN A 114 -6.54 -2.17 4.36
CA ASN A 114 -6.43 -1.10 5.35
C ASN A 114 -5.01 -0.51 5.41
N GLN A 115 -3.97 -1.37 5.37
CA GLN A 115 -2.57 -0.92 5.37
C GLN A 115 -2.22 -0.09 4.13
N ILE A 116 -2.62 -0.58 2.95
CA ILE A 116 -2.39 0.11 1.67
C ILE A 116 -3.08 1.47 1.65
N ARG A 117 -4.35 1.55 2.10
CA ARG A 117 -5.08 2.82 2.19
C ARG A 117 -4.45 3.80 3.17
N ALA A 118 -4.00 3.32 4.33
CA ALA A 118 -3.32 4.15 5.32
C ALA A 118 -2.02 4.73 4.74
N PHE A 119 -1.19 3.87 4.11
CA PHE A 119 0.03 4.32 3.45
C PHE A 119 -0.26 5.32 2.34
N GLU A 120 -1.25 5.08 1.48
CA GLU A 120 -1.60 6.00 0.39
C GLU A 120 -1.96 7.40 0.93
N ALA A 121 -2.73 7.47 2.01
CA ALA A 121 -3.09 8.72 2.66
C ALA A 121 -1.86 9.44 3.23
N ASP A 122 -1.00 8.73 3.96
CA ASP A 122 0.24 9.28 4.53
C ASP A 122 1.19 9.75 3.43
N PHE A 123 1.36 8.94 2.39
CA PHE A 123 2.21 9.26 1.25
C PHE A 123 1.69 10.45 0.45
N LYS A 124 0.37 10.63 0.35
CA LYS A 124 -0.23 11.84 -0.23
C LYS A 124 0.10 13.09 0.59
N GLN A 125 0.01 13.03 1.93
CA GLN A 125 0.36 14.17 2.79
C GLN A 125 1.85 14.49 2.73
N PHE A 126 2.69 13.45 2.70
CA PHE A 126 4.13 13.58 2.48
C PHE A 126 4.42 14.31 1.17
N ARG A 127 3.81 13.90 0.06
CA ARG A 127 4.00 14.52 -1.27
C ARG A 127 3.65 16.00 -1.26
N LEU A 128 2.48 16.36 -0.74
CA LEU A 128 2.04 17.75 -0.65
C LEU A 128 3.01 18.61 0.17
N SER A 129 3.45 18.09 1.31
CA SER A 129 4.38 18.80 2.19
C SER A 129 5.76 19.00 1.55
N LEU A 130 6.25 17.99 0.82
CA LEU A 130 7.51 18.06 0.09
C LEU A 130 7.42 19.05 -1.07
N TYR A 131 6.33 19.04 -1.84
CA TYR A 131 6.13 20.02 -2.92
C TYR A 131 6.07 21.45 -2.40
N HIS A 132 5.37 21.68 -1.29
CA HIS A 132 5.34 23.01 -0.68
C HIS A 132 6.74 23.49 -0.24
N LEU A 133 7.58 22.60 0.30
CA LEU A 133 8.98 22.91 0.57
C LEU A 133 9.74 23.20 -0.73
N ALA A 134 9.58 22.38 -1.76
CA ALA A 134 10.28 22.54 -3.02
C ALA A 134 9.94 23.87 -3.73
N GLU A 135 8.65 24.25 -3.75
CA GLU A 135 8.18 25.52 -4.32
C GLU A 135 8.84 26.75 -3.69
N LYS A 136 9.22 26.68 -2.42
CA LYS A 136 9.92 27.77 -1.73
C LYS A 136 11.32 28.01 -2.29
N TYR A 137 11.96 26.98 -2.85
CA TYR A 137 13.37 27.03 -3.26
C TYR A 137 13.60 26.79 -4.75
N MET A 138 12.59 26.37 -5.52
CA MET A 138 12.69 26.16 -6.97
C MET A 138 12.54 27.46 -7.74
#